data_AF-A0A222FKW5-F1
#
_entry.id   AF-A0A222FKW5-F1
#
_cell.length_a   1.000
_cell.length_b   1.000
_cell.length_c   1.000
_cell.angle_alpha   90.00
_cell.angle_beta   90.00
_cell.angle_gamma   90.00
#
_symmetry.space_group_name_H-M   'P 1'
#
loop_
_entity.id
_entity.type
_entity.pdbx_description
1 polymer ?
#
loop_
_entity_poly.entity_id
_entity_poly.type
_entity_poly.pdbx_seq_one_letter_code
_entity_poly.pdbx_strand_id
1 'polypeptide(L)'
;MPARLLSSLLGVCLATPVFALKPMADQQLALVTGQAQGLRLTSEYDARIDSISYIDDDGVGANGSVGSLSLSPVRLFTPTNRPIEIDIEVKQVNGKKAVVFTNRDLPVELRVGSLAINGDSLGGVGQGNFAIANGDALVTRMYAGGDVGSGFTLDVLIPASMSFDAYYEDDGARLTNTLSFSDPRDANGGGLQLSDMTFDLEQDGLRIGVPQVSNGNFNIYNARLGDDVLNSLAFRNISIPDGGYWLIKNAEAANDIGIELDSRLPQGTALQLVYIAGAVGDNYPNAETHEFSADVALLSHLDVNGLRVNVDGERGLVLDFDRNTTTDGISGNLRMSNMVLQRSDRVGASSPVGLGTLDAQIHLSQNSFLQIEGH
;
A
#
# COMPACT_ATOMS: atom_id res chain seq x y z
N MET A 1 4.59 14.01 -5.26
CA MET A 1 4.30 12.62 -5.72
C MET A 1 4.58 11.53 -4.66
N PRO A 2 5.67 11.55 -3.86
CA PRO A 2 5.93 10.46 -2.89
C PRO A 2 4.86 10.31 -1.79
N ALA A 3 4.27 11.42 -1.32
CA ALA A 3 3.22 11.40 -0.30
C ALA A 3 1.92 10.65 -0.72
N ARG A 4 1.62 10.59 -2.03
CA ARG A 4 0.43 9.88 -2.56
C ARG A 4 0.59 8.36 -2.53
N LEU A 5 1.82 7.89 -2.68
CA LEU A 5 2.17 6.45 -2.64
C LEU A 5 2.25 5.97 -1.19
N LEU A 6 2.75 6.83 -0.29
CA LEU A 6 2.84 6.55 1.14
C LEU A 6 1.45 6.42 1.79
N SER A 7 0.49 7.28 1.45
CA SER A 7 -0.89 7.18 1.97
C SER A 7 -1.62 5.92 1.51
N SER A 8 -1.40 5.48 0.26
CA SER A 8 -1.95 4.21 -0.25
C SER A 8 -1.29 2.98 0.39
N LEU A 9 0.02 3.02 0.67
CA LEU A 9 0.75 1.90 1.27
C LEU A 9 0.38 1.73 2.76
N LEU A 10 0.26 2.84 3.51
CA LEU A 10 -0.26 2.83 4.88
C LEU A 10 -1.71 2.31 4.95
N GLY A 11 -2.55 2.66 3.96
CA GLY A 11 -3.95 2.19 3.89
C GLY A 11 -4.08 0.68 3.74
N VAL A 12 -3.22 0.04 2.92
CA VAL A 12 -3.22 -1.43 2.74
C VAL A 12 -2.65 -2.14 3.98
N CYS A 13 -1.56 -1.64 4.57
CA CYS A 13 -0.94 -2.25 5.76
C CYS A 13 -1.78 -2.09 7.04
N LEU A 14 -2.62 -1.06 7.15
CA LEU A 14 -3.48 -0.84 8.32
C LEU A 14 -4.88 -1.45 8.17
N ALA A 15 -5.31 -1.78 6.94
CA ALA A 15 -6.55 -2.52 6.67
C ALA A 15 -6.38 -4.04 6.80
N THR A 16 -5.15 -4.55 6.81
CA THR A 16 -4.88 -5.89 7.35
C THR A 16 -5.02 -5.84 8.88
N PRO A 17 -5.67 -6.83 9.52
CA PRO A 17 -5.92 -6.81 10.96
C PRO A 17 -4.63 -7.07 11.77
N VAL A 18 -3.66 -6.16 11.71
CA VAL A 18 -2.41 -6.20 12.48
C VAL A 18 -2.70 -6.04 13.98
N PHE A 19 -3.81 -5.39 14.35
CA PHE A 19 -4.15 -5.10 15.75
C PHE A 19 -4.95 -6.19 16.47
N ALA A 20 -5.20 -7.35 15.84
CA ALA A 20 -5.77 -8.51 16.52
C ALA A 20 -4.72 -9.36 17.27
N LEU A 21 -3.43 -9.04 17.15
CA LEU A 21 -2.32 -9.82 17.74
C LEU A 21 -1.68 -9.09 18.93
N LYS A 22 -2.44 -8.94 20.03
CA LYS A 22 -1.87 -8.94 21.39
C LYS A 22 -2.00 -10.38 21.90
N PRO A 23 -0.97 -10.96 22.52
CA PRO A 23 -0.67 -12.39 22.44
C PRO A 23 -1.85 -13.22 22.97
N MET A 24 -2.54 -13.89 22.06
CA MET A 24 -3.36 -15.04 22.41
C MET A 24 -2.39 -16.13 22.84
N ALA A 25 -2.08 -16.16 24.13
CA ALA A 25 -1.20 -17.17 24.73
C ALA A 25 -1.67 -18.57 24.30
N ASP A 26 -0.73 -19.37 23.80
CA ASP A 26 -0.90 -20.68 23.14
C ASP A 26 -1.75 -21.71 23.91
N GLN A 27 -2.05 -21.47 25.19
CA GLN A 27 -2.88 -22.35 26.01
C GLN A 27 -4.39 -22.12 25.88
N GLN A 28 -4.87 -20.95 25.39
CA GLN A 28 -6.31 -20.70 25.25
C GLN A 28 -6.89 -21.07 23.88
N LEU A 29 -6.09 -21.05 22.81
CA LEU A 29 -6.52 -21.50 21.48
C LEU A 29 -6.75 -23.02 21.40
N ALA A 30 -5.98 -23.81 22.15
CA ALA A 30 -6.17 -25.26 22.21
C ALA A 30 -7.52 -25.68 22.86
N LEU A 31 -8.09 -24.83 23.73
CA LEU A 31 -9.39 -25.07 24.36
C LEU A 31 -10.58 -24.58 23.53
N VAL A 32 -10.37 -23.62 22.61
CA VAL A 32 -11.43 -23.03 21.76
C VAL A 32 -11.50 -23.66 20.35
N THR A 33 -10.43 -24.34 19.92
CA THR A 33 -10.37 -25.01 18.59
C THR A 33 -11.30 -26.21 18.43
N GLY A 34 -11.98 -26.64 19.49
CA GLY A 34 -13.06 -27.63 19.42
C GLY A 34 -14.43 -27.07 18.98
N GLN A 35 -14.65 -25.75 19.00
CA GLN A 35 -15.99 -25.16 18.82
C GLN A 35 -16.07 -23.80 18.08
N ALA A 36 -14.99 -23.25 17.53
CA ALA A 36 -15.06 -21.97 16.79
C ALA A 36 -15.64 -22.12 15.36
N GLN A 37 -16.92 -22.47 15.25
CA GLN A 37 -17.74 -22.20 14.07
C GLN A 37 -18.56 -20.93 14.34
N GLY A 38 -18.22 -19.82 13.67
CA GLY A 38 -19.06 -18.61 13.64
C GLY A 38 -18.91 -17.64 14.82
N LEU A 39 -17.67 -17.24 15.16
CA LEU A 39 -17.46 -16.14 16.09
C LEU A 39 -17.69 -14.81 15.35
N ARG A 40 -18.57 -13.94 15.86
CA ARG A 40 -18.65 -12.55 15.42
C ARG A 40 -17.99 -11.64 16.45
N LEU A 41 -17.01 -10.86 16.01
CA LEU A 41 -16.44 -9.77 16.78
C LEU A 41 -17.15 -8.47 16.38
N THR A 42 -17.81 -7.85 17.34
CA THR A 42 -18.42 -6.52 17.19
C THR A 42 -17.70 -5.56 18.11
N SER A 43 -17.22 -4.46 17.56
CA SER A 43 -16.35 -3.54 18.31
C SER A 43 -16.46 -2.11 17.82
N GLU A 44 -16.51 -1.18 18.77
CA GLU A 44 -16.26 0.24 18.56
C GLU A 44 -14.86 0.58 19.08
N TYR A 45 -14.14 1.43 18.35
CA TYR A 45 -12.78 1.83 18.72
C TYR A 45 -12.63 3.35 18.68
N ASP A 46 -11.90 3.90 19.64
CA ASP A 46 -11.33 5.25 19.58
C ASP A 46 -9.93 5.17 20.20
N ALA A 47 -8.95 4.81 19.37
CA ALA A 47 -7.55 4.81 19.75
C ALA A 47 -6.97 6.19 19.42
N ARG A 48 -6.38 6.82 20.44
CA ARG A 48 -5.70 8.11 20.31
C ARG A 48 -4.27 7.93 20.76
N ILE A 49 -3.36 8.33 19.89
CA ILE A 49 -1.94 8.40 20.17
C ILE A 49 -1.55 9.87 20.04
N ASP A 50 -1.09 10.45 21.14
CA ASP A 50 -0.76 11.87 21.18
C ASP A 50 0.41 12.18 20.23
N SER A 51 1.43 11.33 20.21
CA SER A 51 2.51 11.38 19.24
C SER A 51 3.15 10.02 19.01
N ILE A 52 3.56 9.77 17.77
CA ILE A 52 4.53 8.73 17.41
C ILE A 52 5.77 9.48 16.93
N SER A 53 6.93 9.15 17.47
CA SER A 53 8.20 9.78 17.08
C SER A 53 9.28 8.73 16.87
N TYR A 54 9.98 8.83 15.75
CA TYR A 54 11.29 8.23 15.55
C TYR A 54 12.33 9.33 15.77
N ILE A 55 13.27 9.09 16.68
CA ILE A 55 14.35 10.02 17.00
C ILE A 55 15.64 9.27 16.74
N ASP A 56 16.50 9.84 15.91
CA ASP A 56 17.86 9.36 15.72
C ASP A 56 18.76 10.11 16.73
N ASP A 57 19.17 9.43 17.79
CA ASP A 57 19.82 10.04 18.95
C ASP A 57 21.36 10.06 18.89
N ASP A 58 21.96 9.49 17.85
CA ASP A 58 23.40 9.45 17.61
C ASP A 58 23.85 10.30 16.41
N GLY A 59 22.95 10.61 15.46
CA GLY A 59 23.10 11.59 14.38
C GLY A 59 22.98 13.04 14.85
N VAL A 60 23.84 13.47 15.79
CA VAL A 60 23.87 14.85 16.27
C VAL A 60 24.42 15.76 15.15
N GLY A 61 23.57 16.59 14.54
CA GLY A 61 24.04 17.59 13.58
C GLY A 61 25.06 18.54 14.21
N ALA A 62 25.85 19.27 13.41
CA ALA A 62 26.92 20.16 13.91
C ALA A 62 26.46 21.19 14.96
N ASN A 63 25.15 21.41 15.09
CA ASN A 63 24.53 22.31 16.05
C ASN A 63 23.97 21.63 17.32
N GLY A 64 24.15 20.31 17.50
CA GLY A 64 23.59 19.59 18.65
C GLY A 64 22.16 19.07 18.45
N SER A 65 21.60 19.17 17.24
CA SER A 65 20.23 18.75 16.93
C SER A 65 20.14 17.29 16.52
N VAL A 66 19.15 16.58 17.04
CA VAL A 66 18.80 15.20 16.66
C VAL A 66 17.76 15.22 15.53
N GLY A 67 17.91 14.32 14.57
CA GLY A 67 16.91 14.12 13.52
C GLY A 67 15.64 13.50 14.09
N SER A 68 14.47 13.98 13.68
CA SER A 68 13.20 13.41 14.15
C SER A 68 12.13 13.34 13.06
N LEU A 69 11.39 12.24 13.07
CA LEU A 69 10.15 12.06 12.31
C LEU A 69 9.03 11.91 13.32
N SER A 70 7.97 12.71 13.20
CA SER A 70 6.83 12.63 14.11
C SER A 70 5.48 12.62 13.41
N LEU A 71 4.53 11.93 14.03
CA LEU A 71 3.12 11.87 13.65
C LEU A 71 2.30 12.28 14.87
N SER A 72 1.55 13.38 14.79
CA SER A 72 0.81 13.88 15.96
C SER A 72 -0.36 14.79 15.60
N PRO A 73 -1.52 14.67 16.27
CA PRO A 73 -2.01 13.46 16.93
C PRO A 73 -2.39 12.40 15.88
N VAL A 74 -2.30 11.12 16.26
CA VAL A 74 -2.84 10.01 15.47
C VAL A 74 -4.10 9.49 16.14
N ARG A 75 -5.19 9.40 15.38
CA ARG A 75 -6.47 8.85 15.84
C ARG A 75 -6.98 7.81 14.86
N LEU A 76 -7.34 6.65 15.39
CA LEU A 76 -8.03 5.58 14.68
C LEU A 76 -9.37 5.34 15.39
N PHE A 77 -10.48 5.52 14.70
CA PHE A 77 -11.79 5.45 15.35
C PHE A 77 -12.90 4.93 14.45
N THR A 78 -13.96 4.44 15.07
CA THR A 78 -15.22 4.11 14.40
C THR A 78 -16.21 5.27 14.55
N PRO A 79 -16.92 5.69 13.50
CA PRO A 79 -18.04 6.62 13.61
C PRO A 79 -19.07 6.15 14.64
N THR A 80 -19.70 7.10 15.32
CA THR A 80 -20.69 6.80 16.37
C THR A 80 -21.80 5.90 15.84
N ASN A 81 -22.11 4.83 16.58
CA ASN A 81 -23.13 3.83 16.24
C ASN A 81 -22.87 3.02 14.95
N ARG A 82 -21.62 2.99 14.45
CA ARG A 82 -21.24 2.13 13.33
C ARG A 82 -20.07 1.24 13.77
N PRO A 83 -20.33 0.19 14.58
CA PRO A 83 -19.29 -0.74 15.01
C PRO A 83 -18.77 -1.54 13.82
N ILE A 84 -17.52 -1.98 13.93
CA ILE A 84 -16.95 -2.96 13.00
C ILE A 84 -17.50 -4.33 13.38
N GLU A 85 -17.97 -5.08 12.38
CA GLU A 85 -18.37 -6.48 12.54
C GLU A 85 -17.47 -7.39 11.70
N ILE A 86 -16.76 -8.28 12.38
CA ILE A 86 -15.86 -9.26 11.77
C ILE A 86 -16.36 -10.66 12.09
N ASP A 87 -16.76 -11.40 11.08
CA ASP A 87 -17.02 -12.83 11.23
C ASP A 87 -15.70 -13.60 11.12
N ILE A 88 -15.41 -14.43 12.13
CA ILE A 88 -14.20 -15.24 12.24
C ILE A 88 -14.60 -16.71 12.23
N GLU A 89 -14.03 -17.45 11.29
CA GLU A 89 -14.27 -18.89 11.13
C GLU A 89 -12.98 -19.63 10.83
N VAL A 90 -12.88 -20.88 11.32
CA VAL A 90 -11.80 -21.79 10.94
C VAL A 90 -12.35 -22.81 9.96
N LYS A 91 -11.88 -22.79 8.71
CA LYS A 91 -12.35 -23.71 7.67
C LYS A 91 -11.22 -24.16 6.75
N GLN A 92 -11.48 -25.22 5.98
CA GLN A 92 -10.59 -25.57 4.88
C GLN A 92 -10.91 -24.68 3.67
N VAL A 93 -9.87 -24.09 3.10
CA VAL A 93 -9.91 -23.32 1.85
C VAL A 93 -8.83 -23.88 0.95
N ASN A 94 -9.19 -24.34 -0.24
CA ASN A 94 -8.25 -24.93 -1.21
C ASN A 94 -7.38 -26.06 -0.60
N GLY A 95 -7.98 -26.88 0.27
CA GLY A 95 -7.28 -28.00 0.93
C GLY A 95 -6.37 -27.61 2.10
N LYS A 96 -6.18 -26.31 2.38
CA LYS A 96 -5.42 -25.81 3.54
C LYS A 96 -6.37 -25.32 4.64
N LYS A 97 -6.03 -25.56 5.91
CA LYS A 97 -6.80 -25.03 7.05
C LYS A 97 -6.46 -23.54 7.22
N ALA A 98 -7.48 -22.69 7.25
CA ALA A 98 -7.33 -21.25 7.35
C ALA A 98 -8.19 -20.67 8.49
N VAL A 99 -7.73 -19.59 9.09
CA VAL A 99 -8.58 -18.67 9.84
C VAL A 99 -9.07 -17.62 8.85
N VAL A 100 -10.39 -17.49 8.70
CA VAL A 100 -11.02 -16.61 7.73
C VAL A 100 -11.75 -15.49 8.47
N PHE A 101 -11.39 -14.26 8.14
CA PHE A 101 -12.00 -13.03 8.62
C PHE A 101 -12.86 -12.44 7.50
N THR A 102 -14.13 -12.20 7.76
CA THR A 102 -15.07 -11.63 6.80
C THR A 102 -15.62 -10.33 7.35
N ASN A 103 -15.31 -9.23 6.66
CA ASN A 103 -15.76 -7.88 7.01
C ASN A 103 -16.75 -7.40 5.96
N ARG A 104 -18.01 -7.16 6.35
CA ARG A 104 -19.04 -6.61 5.45
C ARG A 104 -19.21 -5.10 5.60
N ASP A 105 -18.67 -4.55 6.67
CA ASP A 105 -18.53 -3.13 6.88
C ASP A 105 -17.18 -2.85 7.55
N LEU A 106 -16.53 -1.75 7.16
CA LEU A 106 -15.24 -1.32 7.69
C LEU A 106 -15.31 0.16 8.05
N PRO A 107 -16.15 0.55 9.02
CA PRO A 107 -16.33 1.95 9.41
C PRO A 107 -15.13 2.44 10.22
N VAL A 108 -13.92 2.32 9.70
CA VAL A 108 -12.67 2.73 10.34
C VAL A 108 -12.24 4.05 9.73
N GLU A 109 -12.01 5.06 10.56
CA GLU A 109 -11.42 6.32 10.14
C GLU A 109 -10.05 6.48 10.77
N LEU A 110 -9.09 6.92 9.97
CA LEU A 110 -7.75 7.28 10.43
C LEU A 110 -7.52 8.77 10.17
N ARG A 111 -6.96 9.45 11.16
CA ARG A 111 -6.54 10.83 11.07
C ARG A 111 -5.17 10.99 11.71
N VAL A 112 -4.25 11.57 10.96
CA VAL A 112 -2.97 12.10 11.45
C VAL A 112 -3.06 13.62 11.32
N GLY A 113 -2.97 14.33 12.43
CA GLY A 113 -3.10 15.79 12.44
C GLY A 113 -1.95 16.48 11.71
N SER A 114 -0.71 16.06 11.99
CA SER A 114 0.49 16.52 11.31
C SER A 114 1.50 15.38 11.23
N LEU A 115 2.06 15.21 10.04
CA LEU A 115 3.34 14.54 9.81
C LEU A 115 4.42 15.63 9.83
N ALA A 116 5.44 15.51 10.66
CA ALA A 116 6.52 16.49 10.74
C ALA A 116 7.90 15.84 10.66
N ILE A 117 8.83 16.49 9.96
CA ILE A 117 10.25 16.14 9.91
C ILE A 117 11.03 17.28 10.56
N ASN A 118 11.83 16.97 11.57
CA ASN A 118 12.64 17.95 12.33
C ASN A 118 11.81 19.11 12.92
N GLY A 119 10.53 18.86 13.21
CA GLY A 119 9.59 19.86 13.72
C GLY A 119 8.82 20.64 12.66
N ASP A 120 9.21 20.52 11.38
CA ASP A 120 8.51 21.16 10.27
C ASP A 120 7.35 20.28 9.79
N SER A 121 6.14 20.82 9.86
CA SER A 121 4.92 20.13 9.44
C SER A 121 4.89 19.97 7.92
N LEU A 122 4.68 18.75 7.47
CA LEU A 122 4.39 18.40 6.08
C LEU A 122 2.89 18.32 5.80
N GLY A 123 2.04 18.62 6.78
CA GLY A 123 0.58 18.56 6.69
C GLY A 123 -0.03 17.31 7.34
N GLY A 124 -1.35 17.26 7.37
CA GLY A 124 -2.16 16.17 7.89
C GLY A 124 -2.60 15.18 6.81
N VAL A 125 -2.88 13.95 7.21
CA VAL A 125 -3.45 12.92 6.33
C VAL A 125 -4.59 12.18 7.02
N GLY A 126 -5.49 11.62 6.23
CA GLY A 126 -6.46 10.69 6.78
C GLY A 126 -7.26 9.94 5.73
N GLN A 127 -8.13 9.08 6.22
CA GLN A 127 -9.01 8.24 5.43
C GLN A 127 -10.33 8.00 6.16
N GLY A 128 -11.40 7.75 5.40
CA GLY A 128 -12.73 7.49 5.93
C GLY A 128 -13.72 7.15 4.82
N ASN A 129 -15.01 7.24 5.12
CA ASN A 129 -16.09 6.96 4.15
C ASN A 129 -15.99 5.58 3.48
N PHE A 130 -15.55 4.59 4.24
CA PHE A 130 -15.51 3.21 3.77
C PHE A 130 -16.93 2.71 3.43
N ALA A 131 -17.04 2.14 2.24
CA ALA A 131 -18.26 1.55 1.71
C ALA A 131 -17.94 0.19 1.09
N ILE A 132 -18.84 -0.77 1.35
CA ILE A 132 -18.89 -2.10 0.72
C ILE A 132 -20.36 -2.34 0.37
N ALA A 133 -20.66 -2.83 -0.83
CA ALA A 133 -22.04 -3.07 -1.23
C ALA A 133 -22.66 -4.22 -0.43
N ASN A 134 -23.99 -4.21 -0.30
CA ASN A 134 -24.69 -5.27 0.39
C ASN A 134 -24.48 -6.62 -0.30
N GLY A 135 -24.02 -7.61 0.45
CA GLY A 135 -23.70 -8.95 -0.05
C GLY A 135 -22.20 -9.17 -0.30
N ASP A 136 -21.43 -8.09 -0.45
CA ASP A 136 -19.97 -8.16 -0.61
C ASP A 136 -19.25 -8.12 0.76
N ALA A 137 -17.99 -8.55 0.76
CA ALA A 137 -17.15 -8.55 1.96
C ALA A 137 -15.67 -8.46 1.60
N LEU A 138 -14.90 -7.73 2.42
CA LEU A 138 -13.45 -7.90 2.50
C LEU A 138 -13.17 -9.20 3.25
N VAL A 139 -12.49 -10.13 2.58
CA VAL A 139 -12.16 -11.44 3.18
C VAL A 139 -10.65 -11.56 3.32
N THR A 140 -10.19 -11.76 4.55
CA THR A 140 -8.79 -12.08 4.84
C THR A 140 -8.69 -13.54 5.28
N ARG A 141 -7.77 -14.30 4.70
CA ARG A 141 -7.51 -15.69 5.07
C ARG A 141 -6.09 -15.79 5.57
N MET A 142 -5.93 -16.36 6.75
CA MET A 142 -4.63 -16.59 7.35
C MET A 142 -4.34 -18.08 7.43
N TYR A 143 -3.19 -18.46 6.91
CA TYR A 143 -2.68 -19.83 6.90
C TYR A 143 -1.40 -19.89 7.74
N ALA A 144 -1.18 -21.03 8.39
CA ALA A 144 0.12 -21.32 8.99
C ALA A 144 1.14 -21.67 7.90
N GLY A 145 2.39 -21.28 8.13
CA GLY A 145 3.49 -21.41 7.17
C GLY A 145 3.66 -20.13 6.34
N GLY A 146 4.91 -19.73 6.12
CA GLY A 146 5.30 -18.69 5.17
C GLY A 146 6.12 -19.28 4.01
N ASP A 147 6.91 -18.45 3.32
CA ASP A 147 7.72 -18.81 2.15
C ASP A 147 8.70 -19.95 2.48
N VAL A 148 9.35 -19.87 3.65
CA VAL A 148 10.30 -20.88 4.15
C VAL A 148 9.67 -21.81 5.19
N GLY A 149 8.35 -21.76 5.35
CA GLY A 149 7.59 -22.58 6.30
C GLY A 149 7.59 -22.07 7.74
N SER A 150 8.39 -21.05 8.07
CA SER A 150 8.42 -20.41 9.39
C SER A 150 7.63 -19.10 9.37
N GLY A 151 6.35 -19.13 9.76
CA GLY A 151 5.54 -17.92 9.85
C GLY A 151 4.08 -18.14 9.47
N PHE A 152 3.51 -17.16 8.79
CA PHE A 152 2.12 -17.21 8.31
C PHE A 152 1.99 -16.62 6.91
N THR A 153 0.93 -17.00 6.23
CA THR A 153 0.57 -16.53 4.88
C THR A 153 -0.81 -15.89 4.94
N LEU A 154 -0.98 -14.76 4.24
CA LEU A 154 -2.24 -14.04 4.09
C LEU A 154 -2.72 -14.07 2.63
N ASP A 155 -3.99 -14.39 2.45
CA ASP A 155 -4.75 -13.97 1.28
C ASP A 155 -5.70 -12.83 1.67
N VAL A 156 -5.81 -11.82 0.82
CA VAL A 156 -6.76 -10.71 0.99
C VAL A 156 -7.59 -10.59 -0.28
N LEU A 157 -8.91 -10.70 -0.14
CA LEU A 157 -9.87 -10.57 -1.22
C LEU A 157 -10.67 -9.28 -1.00
N ILE A 158 -10.38 -8.28 -1.82
CA ILE A 158 -11.03 -6.98 -1.80
C ILE A 158 -12.13 -6.97 -2.87
N PRO A 159 -13.41 -6.76 -2.51
CA PRO A 159 -14.49 -6.78 -3.48
C PRO A 159 -14.49 -5.52 -4.35
N ALA A 160 -14.99 -5.64 -5.59
CA ALA A 160 -15.08 -4.52 -6.53
C ALA A 160 -15.91 -3.34 -6.00
N SER A 161 -16.89 -3.62 -5.14
CA SER A 161 -17.73 -2.60 -4.51
C SER A 161 -17.01 -1.75 -3.46
N MET A 162 -15.83 -2.19 -3.00
CA MET A 162 -15.14 -1.50 -1.91
C MET A 162 -14.62 -0.15 -2.39
N SER A 163 -14.88 0.89 -1.60
CA SER A 163 -14.29 2.21 -1.77
C SER A 163 -14.10 2.91 -0.45
N PHE A 164 -13.18 3.86 -0.41
CA PHE A 164 -12.98 4.76 0.72
C PHE A 164 -12.34 6.06 0.26
N ASP A 165 -12.52 7.12 1.02
CA ASP A 165 -11.88 8.40 0.72
C ASP A 165 -10.58 8.54 1.49
N ALA A 166 -9.59 9.14 0.83
CA ALA A 166 -8.33 9.56 1.45
C ALA A 166 -8.11 11.05 1.21
N TYR A 167 -7.48 11.72 2.17
CA TYR A 167 -7.17 13.14 2.08
C TYR A 167 -5.78 13.47 2.60
N TYR A 168 -5.24 14.53 2.04
CA TYR A 168 -4.10 15.28 2.54
C TYR A 168 -4.56 16.71 2.79
N GLU A 169 -4.13 17.30 3.90
CA GLU A 169 -4.50 18.65 4.30
C GLU A 169 -3.27 19.43 4.71
N ASP A 170 -3.09 20.61 4.14
CA ASP A 170 -1.99 21.51 4.48
C ASP A 170 -2.48 22.95 4.39
N ASP A 171 -2.17 23.77 5.41
CA ASP A 171 -2.58 25.17 5.52
C ASP A 171 -4.06 25.45 5.17
N GLY A 172 -4.96 24.54 5.57
CA GLY A 172 -6.41 24.64 5.33
C GLY A 172 -6.86 24.28 3.90
N ALA A 173 -5.93 23.94 3.01
CA ALA A 173 -6.21 23.39 1.71
C ALA A 173 -6.27 21.85 1.80
N ARG A 174 -7.37 21.25 1.34
CA ARG A 174 -7.58 19.81 1.41
C ARG A 174 -7.63 19.18 0.04
N LEU A 175 -6.66 18.31 -0.23
CA LEU A 175 -6.64 17.43 -1.39
C LEU A 175 -7.37 16.13 -1.03
N THR A 176 -8.47 15.80 -1.71
CA THR A 176 -9.22 14.57 -1.46
C THR A 176 -9.23 13.66 -2.68
N ASN A 177 -9.37 12.35 -2.48
CA ASN A 177 -9.49 11.35 -3.53
C ASN A 177 -10.39 10.22 -3.02
N THR A 178 -11.06 9.52 -3.93
CA THR A 178 -11.77 8.27 -3.64
C THR A 178 -10.97 7.10 -4.18
N LEU A 179 -10.59 6.18 -3.30
CA LEU A 179 -9.95 4.91 -3.65
C LEU A 179 -11.05 3.88 -3.91
N SER A 180 -10.97 3.15 -5.02
CA SER A 180 -11.99 2.18 -5.42
C SER A 180 -11.38 0.99 -6.14
N PHE A 181 -11.97 -0.19 -5.94
CA PHE A 181 -11.53 -1.44 -6.60
C PHE A 181 -12.44 -1.85 -7.77
N SER A 182 -13.36 -0.98 -8.20
CA SER A 182 -14.32 -1.29 -9.25
C SER A 182 -13.69 -1.44 -10.64
N ASP A 183 -14.41 -2.11 -11.54
CA ASP A 183 -14.19 -1.95 -12.97
C ASP A 183 -15.31 -1.08 -13.58
N PRO A 184 -15.00 0.14 -14.07
CA PRO A 184 -16.00 1.02 -14.68
C PRO A 184 -16.56 0.47 -16.00
N ARG A 185 -15.92 -0.52 -16.62
CA ARG A 185 -16.33 -1.12 -17.89
C ARG A 185 -17.05 -2.46 -17.72
N ASP A 186 -16.96 -3.07 -16.55
CA ASP A 186 -17.64 -4.31 -16.21
C ASP A 186 -18.17 -4.24 -14.79
N ALA A 187 -19.50 -4.10 -14.65
CA ALA A 187 -20.15 -4.05 -13.34
C ALA A 187 -19.99 -5.35 -12.51
N ASN A 188 -19.62 -6.47 -13.15
CA ASN A 188 -19.31 -7.73 -12.47
C ASN A 188 -17.80 -7.96 -12.33
N GLY A 189 -16.98 -7.04 -12.83
CA GLY A 189 -15.52 -7.10 -12.83
C GLY A 189 -14.90 -6.23 -11.73
N GLY A 190 -13.56 -6.26 -11.68
CA GLY A 190 -12.76 -5.54 -10.69
C GLY A 190 -12.44 -6.38 -9.45
N GLY A 191 -12.31 -5.70 -8.32
CA GLY A 191 -11.75 -6.25 -7.09
C GLY A 191 -10.23 -6.35 -7.15
N LEU A 192 -9.65 -6.76 -6.03
CA LEU A 192 -8.23 -7.05 -5.92
C LEU A 192 -8.04 -8.26 -5.02
N GLN A 193 -7.47 -9.32 -5.58
CA GLN A 193 -7.07 -10.49 -4.82
C GLN A 193 -5.55 -10.48 -4.67
N LEU A 194 -5.11 -10.36 -3.42
CA LEU A 194 -3.73 -10.55 -2.99
C LEU A 194 -3.63 -11.98 -2.46
N SER A 195 -2.84 -12.83 -3.11
CA SER A 195 -2.66 -14.22 -2.69
C SER A 195 -1.22 -14.49 -2.28
N ASP A 196 -1.04 -15.41 -1.33
CA ASP A 196 0.27 -15.88 -0.89
C ASP A 196 1.20 -14.75 -0.38
N MET A 197 0.66 -13.76 0.34
CA MET A 197 1.49 -12.79 1.06
C MET A 197 2.09 -13.45 2.29
N THR A 198 3.39 -13.74 2.28
CA THR A 198 4.05 -14.45 3.39
C THR A 198 4.72 -13.50 4.36
N PHE A 199 4.83 -13.92 5.61
CA PHE A 199 5.59 -13.24 6.65
C PHE A 199 6.47 -14.26 7.34
N ASP A 200 7.78 -14.14 7.16
CA ASP A 200 8.78 -15.08 7.66
C ASP A 200 9.86 -14.34 8.45
N LEU A 201 10.23 -14.88 9.61
CA LEU A 201 11.43 -14.44 10.32
C LEU A 201 12.63 -15.17 9.73
N GLU A 202 13.49 -14.43 9.04
CA GLU A 202 14.78 -14.93 8.58
C GLU A 202 15.86 -14.65 9.63
N GLN A 203 17.06 -15.22 9.44
CA GLN A 203 18.16 -15.06 10.39
C GLN A 203 18.52 -13.59 10.64
N ASP A 204 18.43 -12.77 9.58
CA ASP A 204 18.93 -11.40 9.57
C ASP A 204 17.80 -10.35 9.54
N GLY A 205 16.52 -10.76 9.56
CA GLY A 205 15.41 -9.81 9.47
C GLY A 205 14.02 -10.40 9.29
N LEU A 206 13.06 -9.52 8.99
CA LEU A 206 11.69 -9.88 8.62
C LEU A 206 11.55 -9.88 7.10
N ARG A 207 11.20 -11.03 6.53
CA ARG A 207 10.82 -11.15 5.13
C ARG A 207 9.32 -11.10 4.97
N ILE A 208 8.87 -10.28 4.03
CA ILE A 208 7.48 -10.15 3.63
C ILE A 208 7.41 -10.51 2.14
N GLY A 209 6.74 -11.62 1.81
CA GLY A 209 6.49 -12.02 0.44
C GLY A 209 5.52 -11.06 -0.24
N VAL A 210 5.89 -10.56 -1.42
CA VAL A 210 4.98 -9.74 -2.24
C VAL A 210 3.85 -10.65 -2.73
N PRO A 211 2.58 -10.26 -2.59
CA PRO A 211 1.46 -11.10 -2.99
C PRO A 211 1.42 -11.33 -4.51
N GLN A 212 0.92 -12.50 -4.88
CA GLN A 212 0.49 -12.79 -6.24
C GLN A 212 -0.83 -12.09 -6.53
N VAL A 213 -0.95 -11.56 -7.75
CA VAL A 213 -2.18 -10.97 -8.29
C VAL A 213 -2.40 -11.50 -9.69
N SER A 214 -3.56 -12.10 -9.95
CA SER A 214 -3.87 -12.71 -11.26
C SER A 214 -4.80 -11.86 -12.14
N ASN A 215 -5.35 -10.77 -11.62
CA ASN A 215 -6.10 -9.72 -12.30
C ASN A 215 -6.70 -8.81 -11.19
N GLY A 216 -6.25 -7.57 -11.06
CA GLY A 216 -6.74 -6.68 -10.01
C GLY A 216 -6.93 -5.25 -10.49
N ASN A 217 -7.87 -4.54 -9.88
CA ASN A 217 -8.13 -3.13 -10.13
C ASN A 217 -7.91 -2.33 -8.85
N PHE A 218 -7.23 -1.21 -8.99
CA PHE A 218 -7.09 -0.19 -7.95
C PHE A 218 -7.17 1.19 -8.61
N ASN A 219 -8.15 1.97 -8.20
CA ASN A 219 -8.42 3.28 -8.79
C ASN A 219 -8.32 4.36 -7.73
N ILE A 220 -7.78 5.51 -8.13
CA ILE A 220 -7.71 6.75 -7.38
C ILE A 220 -8.53 7.77 -8.18
N TYR A 221 -9.81 7.88 -7.87
CA TYR A 221 -10.74 8.75 -8.55
C TYR A 221 -10.80 10.13 -7.92
N ASN A 222 -10.97 11.12 -8.79
CA ASN A 222 -11.29 12.49 -8.45
C ASN A 222 -10.34 13.10 -7.42
N ALA A 223 -9.06 13.24 -7.78
CA ALA A 223 -8.17 14.13 -7.05
C ALA A 223 -8.77 15.53 -7.07
N ARG A 224 -9.23 16.01 -5.91
CA ARG A 224 -9.97 17.26 -5.76
C ARG A 224 -9.23 18.22 -4.86
N LEU A 225 -9.23 19.49 -5.24
CA LEU A 225 -8.84 20.60 -4.38
C LEU A 225 -10.03 21.57 -4.32
N GLY A 226 -10.72 21.62 -3.19
CA GLY A 226 -12.03 22.27 -3.12
C GLY A 226 -13.05 21.54 -4.00
N ASP A 227 -13.76 22.29 -4.85
CA ASP A 227 -14.79 21.74 -5.76
C ASP A 227 -14.22 21.26 -7.10
N ASP A 228 -12.96 21.59 -7.40
CA ASP A 228 -12.34 21.29 -8.68
C ASP A 228 -11.74 19.88 -8.71
N VAL A 229 -12.16 19.07 -9.70
CA VAL A 229 -11.54 17.78 -9.99
C VAL A 229 -10.34 17.98 -10.91
N LEU A 230 -9.15 17.66 -10.40
CA LEU A 230 -7.89 17.78 -11.12
C LEU A 230 -7.72 16.62 -12.11
N ASN A 231 -7.78 15.39 -11.61
CA ASN A 231 -7.57 14.18 -12.42
C ASN A 231 -7.99 12.91 -11.66
N SER A 232 -7.98 11.78 -12.36
CA SER A 232 -7.97 10.45 -11.74
C SER A 232 -6.85 9.58 -12.29
N LEU A 233 -6.51 8.54 -11.54
CA LEU A 233 -5.58 7.49 -11.94
C LEU A 233 -6.25 6.14 -11.72
N ALA A 234 -6.13 5.21 -12.65
CA ALA A 234 -6.57 3.83 -12.50
C ALA A 234 -5.44 2.88 -12.85
N PHE A 235 -5.26 1.86 -12.02
CA PHE A 235 -4.36 0.74 -12.21
C PHE A 235 -5.24 -0.48 -12.42
N ARG A 236 -5.34 -0.93 -13.67
CA ARG A 236 -6.22 -2.02 -14.08
C ARG A 236 -5.42 -3.22 -14.50
N ASN A 237 -6.06 -4.39 -14.50
CA ASN A 237 -5.41 -5.62 -14.96
C ASN A 237 -4.06 -5.86 -14.27
N ILE A 238 -3.96 -5.49 -12.99
CA ILE A 238 -2.76 -5.67 -12.20
C ILE A 238 -2.47 -7.17 -12.15
N SER A 239 -1.26 -7.54 -12.52
CA SER A 239 -0.74 -8.88 -12.41
C SER A 239 0.62 -8.85 -11.76
N ILE A 240 0.79 -9.64 -10.72
CA ILE A 240 2.05 -9.80 -9.99
C ILE A 240 2.29 -11.32 -9.91
N PRO A 241 3.32 -11.86 -10.57
CA PRO A 241 3.69 -13.26 -10.43
C PRO A 241 4.34 -13.55 -9.07
N ASP A 242 4.68 -14.80 -8.82
CA ASP A 242 5.37 -15.20 -7.59
C ASP A 242 6.84 -14.70 -7.54
N GLY A 243 7.46 -14.83 -6.37
CA GLY A 243 8.89 -14.61 -6.19
C GLY A 243 9.33 -13.18 -5.86
N GLY A 244 8.40 -12.27 -5.57
CA GLY A 244 8.71 -10.96 -5.00
C GLY A 244 8.81 -10.98 -3.48
N TYR A 245 9.60 -10.07 -2.90
CA TYR A 245 9.72 -9.92 -1.45
C TYR A 245 10.17 -8.50 -1.05
N TRP A 246 9.94 -8.17 0.22
CA TRP A 246 10.64 -7.14 0.98
C TRP A 246 11.34 -7.82 2.14
N LEU A 247 12.61 -7.50 2.37
CA LEU A 247 13.39 -8.00 3.48
C LEU A 247 13.91 -6.80 4.26
N ILE A 248 13.45 -6.69 5.51
CA ILE A 248 13.77 -5.61 6.43
C ILE A 248 14.79 -6.18 7.42
N LYS A 249 16.00 -5.64 7.39
CA LYS A 249 17.13 -6.07 8.23
C LYS A 249 17.62 -4.90 9.07
N ASN A 250 18.34 -5.23 10.12
CA ASN A 250 19.22 -4.23 10.74
C ASN A 250 20.37 -3.92 9.78
N ALA A 251 20.87 -2.68 9.77
CA ALA A 251 22.09 -2.36 9.04
C ALA A 251 23.25 -3.27 9.49
N GLU A 252 24.05 -3.76 8.54
CA GLU A 252 25.07 -4.80 8.77
C GLU A 252 26.20 -4.42 9.76
N ALA A 253 26.49 -3.13 9.98
CA ALA A 253 27.51 -2.71 10.93
C ALA A 253 26.90 -2.32 12.29
N ALA A 254 27.45 -2.86 13.39
CA ALA A 254 27.02 -2.57 14.77
C ALA A 254 27.18 -1.08 15.19
N ASN A 255 27.74 -0.25 14.32
CA ASN A 255 27.99 1.17 14.52
C ASN A 255 27.12 2.04 13.58
N ASP A 256 26.39 1.42 12.64
CA ASP A 256 25.54 2.10 11.68
C ASP A 256 24.09 1.97 12.17
N ILE A 257 23.48 3.06 12.61
CA ILE A 257 22.03 3.09 12.87
C ILE A 257 21.32 3.25 11.52
N GLY A 258 20.40 2.33 11.25
CA GLY A 258 19.63 2.34 10.00
C GLY A 258 18.86 1.04 9.80
N ILE A 259 17.77 1.15 9.05
CA ILE A 259 17.04 0.00 8.52
C ILE A 259 17.62 -0.29 7.14
N GLU A 260 18.00 -1.53 6.89
CA GLU A 260 18.35 -1.98 5.55
C GLU A 260 17.14 -2.67 4.93
N LEU A 261 16.84 -2.30 3.68
CA LEU A 261 15.73 -2.81 2.91
C LEU A 261 16.26 -3.43 1.61
N ASP A 262 16.10 -4.74 1.50
CA ASP A 262 16.17 -5.42 0.22
C ASP A 262 14.76 -5.60 -0.32
N SER A 263 14.58 -5.47 -1.62
CA SER A 263 13.30 -5.77 -2.25
C SER A 263 13.45 -6.34 -3.64
N ARG A 264 12.49 -7.17 -4.00
CA ARG A 264 12.30 -7.68 -5.35
C ARG A 264 10.84 -7.55 -5.73
N LEU A 265 10.57 -6.85 -6.81
CA LEU A 265 9.31 -6.99 -7.55
C LEU A 265 9.54 -7.94 -8.74
N PRO A 266 8.72 -8.99 -8.91
CA PRO A 266 9.06 -10.07 -9.81
C PRO A 266 8.90 -9.66 -11.28
N GLN A 267 9.77 -10.22 -12.14
CA GLN A 267 9.67 -10.07 -13.59
C GLN A 267 8.28 -10.51 -14.06
N GLY A 268 7.71 -9.78 -15.01
CA GLY A 268 6.36 -10.05 -15.51
C GLY A 268 5.27 -9.37 -14.68
N THR A 269 5.60 -8.69 -13.59
CA THR A 269 4.67 -7.73 -12.96
C THR A 269 4.20 -6.73 -14.00
N ALA A 270 2.89 -6.59 -14.15
CA ALA A 270 2.29 -5.75 -15.16
C ALA A 270 1.00 -5.09 -14.65
N LEU A 271 0.66 -3.95 -15.24
CA LEU A 271 -0.61 -3.27 -15.03
C LEU A 271 -0.92 -2.39 -16.24
N GLN A 272 -2.18 -2.04 -16.41
CA GLN A 272 -2.59 -0.94 -17.27
C GLN A 272 -2.72 0.32 -16.42
N LEU A 273 -1.88 1.31 -16.70
CA LEU A 273 -1.97 2.65 -16.12
C LEU A 273 -2.94 3.47 -16.97
N VAL A 274 -3.93 4.09 -16.33
CA VAL A 274 -4.89 4.97 -16.99
C VAL A 274 -4.96 6.30 -16.25
N TYR A 275 -4.52 7.35 -16.90
CA TYR A 275 -4.76 8.73 -16.46
C TYR A 275 -6.07 9.21 -17.07
N ILE A 276 -6.96 9.74 -16.23
CA ILE A 276 -8.28 10.22 -16.64
C ILE A 276 -8.34 11.72 -16.40
N ALA A 277 -8.53 12.47 -17.48
CA ALA A 277 -8.81 13.89 -17.45
C ALA A 277 -10.33 14.12 -17.37
N GLY A 278 -10.76 14.79 -16.30
CA GLY A 278 -12.17 15.06 -15.99
C GLY A 278 -12.69 14.31 -14.77
N ALA A 279 -13.93 14.64 -14.38
CA ALA A 279 -14.58 14.05 -13.23
C ALA A 279 -15.14 12.65 -13.54
N VAL A 280 -14.83 11.70 -12.66
CA VAL A 280 -15.39 10.35 -12.67
C VAL A 280 -16.62 10.34 -11.76
N GLY A 281 -17.78 10.07 -12.35
CA GLY A 281 -19.04 9.88 -11.62
C GLY A 281 -19.79 8.65 -12.15
N ASP A 282 -21.04 8.47 -11.75
CA ASP A 282 -21.82 7.25 -12.04
C ASP A 282 -21.98 6.94 -13.53
N ASN A 283 -21.88 7.95 -14.40
CA ASN A 283 -21.99 7.78 -15.85
C ASN A 283 -20.64 7.53 -16.54
N TYR A 284 -19.54 7.35 -15.80
CA TYR A 284 -18.24 7.01 -16.37
C TYR A 284 -18.20 5.51 -16.74
N PRO A 285 -17.68 5.14 -17.94
CA PRO A 285 -17.10 5.96 -19.02
C PRO A 285 -18.11 6.83 -19.79
N ASN A 286 -17.72 8.06 -20.15
CA ASN A 286 -18.57 9.02 -20.89
C ASN A 286 -17.82 9.83 -21.95
N ALA A 287 -18.56 10.70 -22.64
CA ALA A 287 -18.09 11.55 -23.72
C ALA A 287 -17.22 12.76 -23.29
N GLU A 288 -17.27 13.12 -22.00
CA GLU A 288 -16.66 14.33 -21.44
C GLU A 288 -15.28 14.06 -20.84
N THR A 289 -15.00 12.79 -20.54
CA THR A 289 -13.72 12.34 -19.97
C THR A 289 -12.78 11.80 -21.06
N HIS A 290 -11.49 12.04 -20.87
CA HIS A 290 -10.44 11.54 -21.76
C HIS A 290 -9.47 10.68 -20.98
N GLU A 291 -8.99 9.62 -21.60
CA GLU A 291 -8.07 8.65 -21.01
C GLU A 291 -6.77 8.61 -21.79
N PHE A 292 -5.67 8.77 -21.07
CA PHE A 292 -4.38 8.27 -21.48
C PHE A 292 -4.18 6.90 -20.84
N SER A 293 -4.04 5.85 -21.64
CA SER A 293 -3.76 4.50 -21.15
C SER A 293 -2.41 3.99 -21.64
N ALA A 294 -1.69 3.25 -20.81
CA ALA A 294 -0.47 2.56 -21.18
C ALA A 294 -0.38 1.21 -20.45
N ASP A 295 0.10 0.19 -21.15
CA ASP A 295 0.41 -1.09 -20.53
C ASP A 295 1.85 -1.02 -20.01
N VAL A 296 2.00 -1.17 -18.70
CA VAL A 296 3.28 -1.12 -17.98
C VAL A 296 3.65 -2.55 -17.58
N ALA A 297 4.88 -2.97 -17.87
CA ALA A 297 5.37 -4.29 -17.49
C ALA A 297 6.85 -4.25 -17.11
N LEU A 298 7.22 -5.07 -16.13
CA LEU A 298 8.60 -5.37 -15.78
C LEU A 298 9.15 -6.46 -16.71
N LEU A 299 10.18 -6.10 -17.49
CA LEU A 299 10.89 -7.03 -18.39
C LEU A 299 11.95 -7.86 -17.66
N SER A 300 12.40 -7.40 -16.49
CA SER A 300 13.25 -8.12 -15.54
C SER A 300 12.71 -7.90 -14.13
N HIS A 301 13.28 -8.58 -13.14
CA HIS A 301 13.05 -8.18 -11.74
C HIS A 301 13.41 -6.70 -11.57
N LEU A 302 12.64 -6.00 -10.72
CA LEU A 302 13.06 -4.74 -10.13
C LEU A 302 13.59 -5.08 -8.75
N ASP A 303 14.92 -5.09 -8.64
CA ASP A 303 15.64 -5.42 -7.43
C ASP A 303 16.18 -4.12 -6.80
N VAL A 304 16.03 -4.02 -5.48
CA VAL A 304 16.72 -3.07 -4.61
C VAL A 304 17.52 -3.92 -3.63
N ASN A 305 18.84 -3.74 -3.59
CA ASN A 305 19.71 -4.45 -2.65
C ASN A 305 20.47 -3.43 -1.82
N GLY A 306 20.46 -3.60 -0.50
CA GLY A 306 21.24 -2.80 0.44
C GLY A 306 20.76 -1.35 0.58
N LEU A 307 19.47 -1.04 0.33
CA LEU A 307 18.96 0.31 0.55
C LEU A 307 18.90 0.59 2.04
N ARG A 308 19.69 1.57 2.49
CA ARG A 308 19.71 2.04 3.86
C ARG A 308 18.78 3.22 4.01
N VAL A 309 17.97 3.17 5.06
CA VAL A 309 17.08 4.25 5.48
C VAL A 309 17.54 4.72 6.85
N ASN A 310 18.01 5.97 6.93
CA ASN A 310 18.44 6.60 8.16
C ASN A 310 17.89 8.05 8.29
N VAL A 311 17.90 8.63 9.48
CA VAL A 311 17.49 10.03 9.71
C VAL A 311 18.67 10.80 10.29
N ASP A 312 19.34 11.59 9.46
CA ASP A 312 20.51 12.38 9.83
C ASP A 312 20.10 13.77 10.35
N GLY A 313 20.74 14.24 11.43
CA GLY A 313 20.43 15.53 12.06
C GLY A 313 20.68 16.78 11.21
N GLU A 314 21.47 16.71 10.13
CA GLU A 314 21.65 17.81 9.17
C GLU A 314 20.90 17.59 7.86
N ARG A 315 20.87 16.35 7.37
CA ARG A 315 20.34 15.99 6.04
C ARG A 315 18.89 15.52 6.08
N GLY A 316 18.31 15.31 7.26
CA GLY A 316 16.96 14.75 7.42
C GLY A 316 16.92 13.27 7.05
N LEU A 317 15.86 12.83 6.37
CA LEU A 317 15.74 11.44 5.90
C LEU A 317 16.78 11.15 4.80
N VAL A 318 17.72 10.25 5.09
CA VAL A 318 18.74 9.77 4.16
C VAL A 318 18.36 8.40 3.62
N LEU A 319 18.42 8.28 2.29
CA LEU A 319 18.27 7.04 1.54
C LEU A 319 19.55 6.82 0.74
N ASP A 320 20.36 5.83 1.11
CA ASP A 320 21.63 5.54 0.44
C ASP A 320 21.94 4.04 0.33
N PHE A 321 23.03 3.71 -0.36
CA PHE A 321 23.57 2.37 -0.52
C PHE A 321 24.97 2.35 0.09
N ASP A 322 25.42 1.21 0.62
CA ASP A 322 26.80 1.11 1.07
C ASP A 322 27.75 1.29 -0.11
N ARG A 323 28.79 2.10 0.09
CA ARG A 323 29.82 2.37 -0.91
C ARG A 323 30.86 1.25 -0.99
N ASN A 324 30.83 0.28 -0.09
CA ASN A 324 31.83 -0.78 0.03
C ASN A 324 31.38 -2.14 -0.54
N THR A 325 30.11 -2.28 -0.91
CA THR A 325 29.51 -3.51 -1.45
C THR A 325 29.14 -3.32 -2.92
N THR A 326 29.73 -4.14 -3.80
CA THR A 326 29.50 -4.01 -5.26
C THR A 326 28.15 -4.56 -5.73
N THR A 327 27.36 -5.13 -4.82
CA THR A 327 26.06 -5.75 -5.08
C THR A 327 24.88 -4.82 -4.80
N ASP A 328 25.12 -3.69 -4.14
CA ASP A 328 24.08 -2.78 -3.71
C ASP A 328 23.65 -1.85 -4.85
N GLY A 329 22.37 -1.49 -4.80
CA GLY A 329 21.78 -0.58 -5.77
C GLY A 329 20.39 -1.00 -6.22
N ILE A 330 19.93 -0.35 -7.28
CA ILE A 330 18.62 -0.59 -7.90
C ILE A 330 18.86 -1.04 -9.33
N SER A 331 18.23 -2.14 -9.72
CA SER A 331 18.26 -2.61 -11.10
C SER A 331 16.90 -3.08 -11.54
N GLY A 332 16.51 -2.73 -12.77
CA GLY A 332 15.27 -3.22 -13.35
C GLY A 332 15.00 -2.64 -14.72
N ASN A 333 14.25 -3.40 -15.51
CA ASN A 333 13.80 -3.01 -16.84
C ASN A 333 12.28 -2.86 -16.84
N LEU A 334 11.82 -1.66 -17.15
CA LEU A 334 10.41 -1.31 -17.28
C LEU A 334 10.11 -1.04 -18.75
N ARG A 335 9.00 -1.58 -19.24
CA ARG A 335 8.42 -1.19 -20.53
C ARG A 335 7.05 -0.60 -20.33
N MET A 336 6.80 0.52 -21.00
CA MET A 336 5.47 1.07 -21.22
C MET A 336 5.14 0.96 -22.71
N SER A 337 4.06 0.25 -23.04
CA SER A 337 3.62 0.07 -24.42
C SER A 337 2.14 0.38 -24.58
N ASN A 338 1.67 0.40 -25.83
CA ASN A 338 0.27 0.70 -26.17
C ASN A 338 -0.22 2.02 -25.58
N MET A 339 0.65 3.05 -25.59
CA MET A 339 0.28 4.37 -25.11
C MET A 339 -0.76 4.97 -26.05
N VAL A 340 -1.95 5.24 -25.54
CA VAL A 340 -3.10 5.71 -26.31
C VAL A 340 -3.77 6.85 -25.58
N LEU A 341 -4.15 7.89 -26.33
CA LEU A 341 -5.06 8.93 -25.86
C LEU A 341 -6.39 8.82 -26.61
N GLN A 342 -7.49 8.72 -25.88
CA GLN A 342 -8.84 8.66 -26.46
C GLN A 342 -9.90 9.08 -25.46
N ARG A 343 -11.12 9.34 -25.94
CA ARG A 343 -12.28 9.52 -25.05
C ARG A 343 -12.63 8.23 -24.33
N SER A 344 -13.06 8.34 -23.07
CA SER A 344 -13.36 7.18 -22.21
C SER A 344 -14.44 6.27 -22.81
N ASP A 345 -15.48 6.86 -23.43
CA ASP A 345 -16.57 6.14 -24.11
C ASP A 345 -16.17 5.49 -25.45
N ARG A 346 -14.92 5.70 -25.90
CA ARG A 346 -14.39 5.15 -27.16
C ARG A 346 -13.23 4.18 -26.94
N VAL A 347 -12.91 3.82 -25.70
CA VAL A 347 -11.88 2.83 -25.42
C VAL A 347 -12.24 1.49 -26.06
N GLY A 348 -11.36 0.99 -26.94
CA GLY A 348 -11.59 -0.22 -27.75
C GLY A 348 -12.21 0.02 -29.13
N ALA A 349 -12.53 1.27 -29.50
CA ALA A 349 -12.97 1.63 -30.85
C ALA A 349 -11.79 1.70 -31.84
N SER A 350 -12.07 1.59 -33.14
CA SER A 350 -11.09 1.34 -34.22
C SER A 350 -10.16 2.52 -34.61
N SER A 351 -10.11 3.61 -33.85
CA SER A 351 -9.30 4.79 -34.19
C SER A 351 -8.66 5.49 -32.97
N PRO A 352 -7.90 4.78 -32.12
CA PRO A 352 -7.14 5.42 -31.05
C PRO A 352 -6.02 6.31 -31.60
N VAL A 353 -5.68 7.40 -30.91
CA VAL A 353 -4.44 8.14 -31.18
C VAL A 353 -3.30 7.42 -30.45
N GLY A 354 -2.51 6.65 -31.19
CA GLY A 354 -1.32 5.99 -30.66
C GLY A 354 -0.19 7.00 -30.41
N LEU A 355 0.39 6.96 -29.21
CA LEU A 355 1.46 7.85 -28.77
C LEU A 355 2.84 7.16 -28.73
N GLY A 356 2.88 5.83 -28.89
CA GLY A 356 4.11 5.06 -29.05
C GLY A 356 4.41 4.08 -27.91
N THR A 357 5.70 3.80 -27.71
CA THR A 357 6.25 2.92 -26.66
C THR A 357 7.45 3.59 -25.99
N LEU A 358 7.65 3.31 -24.70
CA LEU A 358 8.79 3.75 -23.90
C LEU A 358 9.42 2.53 -23.24
N ASP A 359 10.70 2.29 -23.50
CA ASP A 359 11.50 1.30 -22.77
C ASP A 359 12.48 2.04 -21.86
N ALA A 360 12.44 1.76 -20.56
CA ALA A 360 13.28 2.37 -19.55
C ALA A 360 14.09 1.28 -18.82
N GLN A 361 15.41 1.40 -18.89
CA GLN A 361 16.34 0.59 -18.12
C GLN A 361 16.90 1.46 -17.00
N ILE A 362 16.71 1.02 -15.75
CA ILE A 362 17.24 1.70 -14.57
C ILE A 362 18.37 0.85 -14.02
N HIS A 363 19.53 1.47 -13.87
CA HIS A 363 20.68 0.92 -13.16
C HIS A 363 21.28 2.03 -12.30
N LEU A 364 20.94 2.01 -11.01
CA LEU A 364 21.53 2.87 -10.00
C LEU A 364 22.51 2.02 -9.20
N SER A 365 23.76 2.45 -9.15
CA SER A 365 24.83 1.77 -8.41
C SER A 365 25.28 2.65 -7.24
N GLN A 366 26.20 2.14 -6.41
CA GLN A 366 26.81 2.78 -5.23
C GLN A 366 27.27 4.26 -5.35
N ASN A 367 27.32 4.86 -6.55
CA ASN A 367 27.64 6.29 -6.76
C ASN A 367 26.44 7.14 -7.20
N SER A 368 25.25 6.57 -7.24
CA SER A 368 24.01 7.25 -7.60
C SER A 368 23.27 7.68 -6.33
N PHE A 369 23.07 8.98 -6.15
CA PHE A 369 22.25 9.50 -5.05
C PHE A 369 21.08 10.30 -5.61
N LEU A 370 19.90 10.14 -5.00
CA LEU A 370 18.76 11.02 -5.18
C LEU A 370 18.64 11.84 -3.90
N GLN A 371 19.07 13.10 -3.95
CA GLN A 371 18.91 14.03 -2.85
C GLN A 371 17.58 14.77 -3.02
N ILE A 372 16.64 14.57 -2.09
CA ILE A 372 15.41 15.34 -2.02
C ILE A 372 15.65 16.46 -1.01
N GLU A 373 16.06 17.62 -1.50
CA GLU A 373 16.17 18.83 -0.69
C GLU A 373 14.78 19.48 -0.63
N GLY A 374 14.17 19.47 0.56
CA GLY A 374 13.03 20.34 0.87
C GLY A 374 13.56 21.70 1.30
N HIS A 375 13.06 22.77 0.68
CA HIS A 375 13.25 24.14 1.16
C HIS A 375 12.08 24.60 1.99
#